data_AF-A0A528ILD6-F1
#
_entry.id   AF-A0A528ILD6-F1
#
_cell.length_a   1.000
_cell.length_b   1.000
_cell.length_c   1.000
_cell.angle_alpha   90.00
_cell.angle_beta   90.00
_cell.angle_gamma   90.00
#
_symmetry.space_group_name_H-M   'P 1'
#
loop_
_entity.id
_entity.type
_entity.pdbx_description
1 polymer ?
#
loop_
_entity_poly.entity_id
_entity_poly.type
_entity_poly.pdbx_seq_one_letter_code
_entity_poly.pdbx_strand_id
1 'polypeptide(L)'
;TAPRVTSGAVRGSASFAMIQKRAAEIDYSNEETNFTLALTTLAARLDRRSLVIIFTDFVDPISAELMLRTVGRLTERHLVLFMMMRDVELESLTDMPPLSGEDVARAVVAGGLLRERQVVIGRLRLLGAHVIEADHHRLGPALVERYLQFKREDLL
;
A
#
# COMPACT_ATOMS: atom_id res chain seq x y z
N THR A 1 -17.23 -12.46 3.13
CA THR A 1 -15.89 -12.40 3.77
C THR A 1 -15.87 -11.18 4.69
N ALA A 2 -15.16 -11.23 5.81
CA ALA A 2 -15.05 -10.12 6.78
C ALA A 2 -13.57 -9.73 6.91
N PRO A 3 -13.23 -8.50 7.35
CA PRO A 3 -11.84 -8.14 7.64
C PRO A 3 -11.27 -9.07 8.70
N ARG A 4 -10.03 -9.55 8.51
CA ARG A 4 -9.37 -10.49 9.44
C ARG A 4 -9.21 -9.89 10.83
N VAL A 5 -8.79 -8.63 10.91
CA VAL A 5 -8.68 -7.87 12.14
C VAL A 5 -9.24 -6.47 11.92
N THR A 6 -9.93 -5.93 12.92
CA THR A 6 -10.42 -4.55 12.94
C THR A 6 -10.26 -3.98 14.34
N SER A 7 -9.69 -2.78 14.46
CA SER A 7 -9.61 -2.04 15.73
C SER A 7 -10.90 -1.28 16.07
N GLY A 8 -11.79 -1.09 15.09
CA GLY A 8 -12.94 -0.19 15.22
C GLY A 8 -12.53 1.28 15.34
N ALA A 9 -13.45 2.13 15.77
CA ALA A 9 -13.15 3.54 16.02
C ALA A 9 -12.45 3.71 17.37
N VAL A 10 -11.26 4.29 17.36
CA VAL A 10 -10.40 4.47 18.53
C VAL A 10 -10.01 5.93 18.69
N ARG A 11 -9.82 6.39 19.93
CA ARG A 11 -9.49 7.79 20.22
C ARG A 11 -8.35 7.91 21.22
N GLY A 12 -7.53 8.95 21.04
CA GLY A 12 -6.43 9.30 21.95
C GLY A 12 -5.22 8.36 21.85
N SER A 13 -4.06 8.86 22.30
CA SER A 13 -2.79 8.14 22.28
C SER A 13 -2.79 6.87 23.13
N ALA A 14 -3.63 6.80 24.18
CA ALA A 14 -3.78 5.61 25.02
C ALA A 14 -4.27 4.38 24.23
N SER A 15 -4.92 4.58 23.08
CA SER A 15 -5.39 3.49 22.21
C SER A 15 -4.26 2.84 21.40
N PHE A 16 -3.05 3.41 21.40
CA PHE A 16 -1.93 2.91 20.59
C PHE A 16 -1.55 1.48 20.94
N ALA A 17 -1.42 1.16 22.24
CA ALA A 17 -1.09 -0.20 22.68
C ALA A 17 -2.13 -1.23 22.22
N MET A 18 -3.41 -0.84 22.14
CA MET A 18 -4.47 -1.70 21.62
C MET A 18 -4.34 -1.91 20.12
N ILE A 19 -4.10 -0.84 19.34
CA ILE A 19 -3.87 -0.94 17.90
C ILE A 19 -2.66 -1.84 17.62
N GLN A 20 -1.56 -1.66 18.35
CA GLN A 20 -0.35 -2.47 18.23
C GLN A 20 -0.64 -3.95 18.53
N LYS A 21 -1.38 -4.22 19.61
CA LYS A 21 -1.79 -5.60 19.96
C LYS A 21 -2.64 -6.23 18.86
N ARG A 22 -3.62 -5.50 18.31
CA ARG A 22 -4.46 -5.99 17.19
C ARG A 22 -3.64 -6.22 15.92
N ALA A 23 -2.71 -5.33 15.60
CA ALA A 23 -1.83 -5.50 14.44
C ALA A 23 -0.95 -6.75 14.59
N ALA A 24 -0.53 -7.10 15.81
CA ALA A 24 0.23 -8.31 16.08
C ALA A 24 -0.58 -9.61 15.94
N GLU A 25 -1.92 -9.55 15.84
CA GLU A 25 -2.79 -10.70 15.55
C GLU A 25 -2.87 -11.00 14.04
N ILE A 26 -2.22 -10.20 13.18
CA ILE A 26 -2.21 -10.41 11.74
C ILE A 26 -1.17 -11.49 11.40
N ASP A 27 -1.65 -12.72 11.22
CA ASP A 27 -0.85 -13.84 10.72
C ASP A 27 -0.78 -13.88 9.19
N TYR A 28 0.26 -14.55 8.69
CA TYR A 28 0.40 -14.86 7.27
C TYR A 28 -0.73 -15.77 6.78
N SER A 29 -1.20 -15.53 5.56
CA SER A 29 -2.21 -16.35 4.92
C SER A 29 -1.98 -16.37 3.42
N ASN A 30 -2.37 -17.49 2.81
CA ASN A 30 -2.27 -17.72 1.38
C ASN A 30 -3.51 -17.22 0.60
N GLU A 31 -4.53 -16.68 1.27
CA GLU A 31 -5.67 -16.10 0.55
C GLU A 31 -5.30 -14.73 -0.02
N GLU A 32 -5.72 -14.47 -1.25
CA GLU A 32 -5.55 -13.18 -1.92
C GLU A 32 -6.26 -12.04 -1.17
N THR A 33 -5.66 -10.86 -1.24
CA THR A 33 -6.22 -9.66 -0.62
C THR A 33 -7.44 -9.18 -1.40
N ASN A 34 -8.63 -9.21 -0.79
CA ASN A 34 -9.84 -8.65 -1.40
C ASN A 34 -9.92 -7.13 -1.20
N PHE A 35 -9.16 -6.38 -2.01
CA PHE A 35 -9.15 -4.91 -1.95
C PHE A 35 -10.51 -4.27 -2.17
N THR A 36 -11.30 -4.81 -3.11
CA THR A 36 -12.64 -4.30 -3.41
C THR A 36 -13.50 -4.30 -2.15
N LEU A 37 -13.56 -5.43 -1.44
CA LEU A 37 -14.34 -5.55 -0.22
C LEU A 37 -13.81 -4.64 0.89
N ALA A 38 -12.50 -4.61 1.12
CA ALA A 38 -11.88 -3.79 2.15
C ALA A 38 -12.15 -2.29 1.94
N LEU A 39 -11.90 -1.79 0.73
CA LEU A 39 -12.02 -0.37 0.40
C LEU A 39 -13.49 0.08 0.29
N THR A 40 -14.39 -0.76 -0.23
CA THR A 40 -15.83 -0.45 -0.23
C THR A 40 -16.41 -0.43 1.18
N THR A 41 -16.03 -1.40 2.03
CA THR A 41 -16.45 -1.44 3.45
C THR A 41 -15.93 -0.23 4.21
N LEU A 42 -14.68 0.17 3.97
CA LEU A 42 -14.10 1.35 4.57
C LEU A 42 -14.84 2.62 4.11
N ALA A 43 -15.01 2.81 2.81
CA ALA A 43 -15.70 3.97 2.24
C ALA A 43 -17.12 4.11 2.80
N ALA A 44 -17.86 3.00 2.98
CA ALA A 44 -19.20 3.00 3.54
C ALA A 44 -19.28 3.40 5.03
N ARG A 45 -18.15 3.39 5.76
CA ARG A 45 -18.07 3.74 7.19
C ARG A 45 -17.51 5.15 7.44
N LEU A 46 -16.99 5.81 6.40
CA LEU A 46 -16.37 7.13 6.52
C LEU A 46 -17.37 8.23 6.18
N ASP A 47 -18.00 8.82 7.19
CA ASP A 47 -19.01 9.89 7.01
C ASP A 47 -18.39 11.29 6.83
N ARG A 48 -17.07 11.43 7.01
CA ARG A 48 -16.35 12.70 6.92
C ARG A 48 -15.05 12.51 6.13
N ARG A 49 -14.59 13.60 5.51
CA ARG A 49 -13.27 13.67 4.89
C ARG A 49 -12.22 13.18 5.89
N SER A 50 -11.39 12.25 5.45
CA SER A 50 -10.47 11.49 6.29
C SER A 50 -9.16 11.27 5.54
N LEU A 51 -8.07 11.12 6.30
CA LEU A 51 -6.82 10.55 5.78
C LEU A 51 -6.91 9.03 5.85
N VAL A 52 -6.79 8.37 4.70
CA VAL A 52 -6.74 6.92 4.59
C VAL A 52 -5.33 6.50 4.21
N ILE A 53 -4.70 5.68 5.05
CA ILE A 53 -3.34 5.17 4.81
C ILE A 53 -3.44 3.67 4.53
N ILE A 54 -2.96 3.25 3.37
CA ILE A 54 -3.01 1.86 2.91
C ILE A 54 -1.58 1.33 2.83
N PHE A 55 -1.25 0.37 3.69
CA PHE A 55 -0.02 -0.39 3.59
C PHE A 55 -0.26 -1.59 2.70
N THR A 56 0.47 -1.67 1.59
CA THR A 56 0.30 -2.76 0.63
C THR A 56 1.58 -2.97 -0.16
N ASP A 57 1.73 -4.19 -0.63
CA ASP A 57 2.66 -4.52 -1.71
C ASP A 57 1.86 -5.08 -2.89
N PHE A 58 2.33 -4.86 -4.12
CA PHE A 58 1.67 -5.35 -5.33
C PHE A 58 2.54 -6.40 -5.98
N VAL A 59 2.10 -7.65 -5.86
CA VAL A 59 2.73 -8.80 -6.50
C VAL A 59 1.87 -9.35 -7.65
N ASP A 60 0.58 -8.99 -7.70
CA ASP A 60 -0.38 -9.48 -8.70
C ASP A 60 -1.10 -8.33 -9.44
N PRO A 61 -0.99 -8.25 -10.78
CA PRO A 61 -1.69 -7.26 -11.60
C PRO A 61 -3.21 -7.29 -11.51
N ILE A 62 -3.82 -8.47 -11.30
CA ILE A 62 -5.28 -8.61 -11.27
C ILE A 62 -5.86 -7.92 -10.03
N SER A 63 -5.28 -8.21 -8.87
CA SER A 63 -5.62 -7.61 -7.59
C SER A 63 -5.41 -6.09 -7.60
N ALA A 64 -4.32 -5.63 -8.24
CA ALA A 64 -4.04 -4.21 -8.41
C ALA A 64 -5.12 -3.52 -9.27
N GLU A 65 -5.53 -4.11 -10.39
CA GLU A 65 -6.59 -3.58 -11.25
C GLU A 65 -7.94 -3.46 -10.53
N LEU A 66 -8.31 -4.49 -9.74
CA LEU A 66 -9.53 -4.46 -8.92
C LEU A 66 -9.48 -3.38 -7.84
N MET A 67 -8.32 -3.22 -7.19
CA MET A 67 -8.09 -2.15 -6.22
C MET A 67 -8.22 -0.77 -6.87
N LEU A 68 -7.57 -0.53 -8.01
CA LEU A 68 -7.60 0.74 -8.75
C LEU A 68 -9.03 1.22 -9.03
N ARG A 69 -9.93 0.30 -9.41
CA ARG A 69 -11.37 0.60 -9.64
C ARG A 69 -12.10 1.11 -8.40
N THR A 70 -11.62 0.75 -7.21
CA THR A 70 -12.26 1.14 -5.94
C THR A 70 -11.61 2.39 -5.35
N VAL A 71 -10.31 2.58 -5.57
CA VAL A 71 -9.54 3.73 -5.05
C VAL A 71 -10.04 5.06 -5.59
N GLY A 72 -10.41 5.14 -6.87
CA GLY A 72 -10.86 6.40 -7.48
C GLY A 72 -12.02 7.06 -6.73
N ARG A 73 -13.03 6.27 -6.31
CA ARG A 73 -14.15 6.80 -5.51
C ARG A 73 -13.72 7.25 -4.12
N LEU A 74 -12.68 6.62 -3.56
CA LEU A 74 -12.17 6.98 -2.25
C LEU A 74 -11.40 8.30 -2.30
N THR A 75 -10.60 8.52 -3.35
CA THR A 75 -9.82 9.75 -3.54
C THR A 75 -10.68 10.98 -3.87
N GLU A 76 -11.90 10.79 -4.39
CA GLU A 76 -12.87 11.89 -4.58
C GLU A 76 -13.23 12.62 -3.28
N ARG A 77 -13.18 11.93 -2.13
CA ARG A 77 -13.61 12.47 -0.83
C ARG A 77 -12.55 12.46 0.26
N HIS A 78 -11.55 11.57 0.14
CA HIS A 78 -10.57 11.32 1.18
C HIS A 78 -9.17 11.56 0.66
N LEU A 79 -8.27 12.00 1.55
CA LEU A 79 -6.85 12.03 1.25
C LEU A 79 -6.33 10.59 1.38
N VAL A 80 -5.94 9.97 0.27
CA VAL A 80 -5.48 8.58 0.26
C VAL A 80 -3.97 8.53 0.08
N LEU A 81 -3.29 7.85 1.00
CA LEU A 81 -1.85 7.61 0.98
C LEU A 81 -1.58 6.10 0.92
N PHE A 82 -0.89 5.66 -0.12
CA PHE A 82 -0.32 4.33 -0.21
C PHE A 82 1.10 4.33 0.32
N MET A 83 1.37 3.43 1.25
CA MET A 83 2.69 3.11 1.77
C MET A 83 3.10 1.74 1.23
N MET A 84 4.15 1.72 0.42
CA MET A 84 4.66 0.50 -0.20
C MET A 84 6.12 0.26 0.18
N MET A 85 6.47 -1.01 0.37
CA MET A 85 7.86 -1.40 0.57
C MET A 85 8.56 -1.51 -0.78
N ARG A 86 9.81 -1.07 -0.86
CA ARG A 86 10.67 -1.36 -2.02
C ARG A 86 11.05 -2.83 -2.02
N ASP A 87 11.09 -3.42 -3.20
CA ASP A 87 11.56 -4.79 -3.40
C ASP A 87 13.03 -4.78 -3.81
N VAL A 88 13.89 -4.67 -2.80
CA VAL A 88 15.35 -4.56 -2.99
C VAL A 88 15.92 -5.82 -3.64
N GLU A 89 15.31 -6.98 -3.40
CA GLU A 89 15.74 -8.25 -4.01
C GLU A 89 15.46 -8.24 -5.52
N LEU A 90 14.24 -7.87 -5.93
CA LEU A 90 13.88 -7.74 -7.35
C LEU A 90 14.74 -6.68 -8.07
N GLU A 91 14.99 -5.53 -7.44
CA GLU A 91 15.88 -4.50 -7.99
C GLU A 91 17.32 -5.05 -8.17
N SER A 92 17.84 -5.80 -7.19
CA SER A 92 19.17 -6.40 -7.28
C SER A 92 19.31 -7.45 -8.38
N LEU A 93 18.23 -8.21 -8.64
CA LEU A 93 18.19 -9.21 -9.71
C LEU A 93 18.25 -8.58 -11.11
N THR A 94 17.76 -7.34 -11.26
CA THR A 94 17.87 -6.61 -12.53
C THR A 94 19.24 -5.96 -12.73
N ASP A 95 19.93 -5.60 -11.65
CA ASP A 95 21.20 -4.87 -11.73
C ASP A 95 22.44 -5.79 -11.76
N MET A 96 22.30 -7.06 -11.37
CA MET A 96 23.41 -8.02 -11.38
C MET A 96 23.80 -8.46 -12.80
N PRO A 97 25.10 -8.44 -13.16
CA PRO A 97 25.57 -8.99 -14.42
C PRO A 97 25.27 -10.50 -14.50
N PRO A 98 24.54 -10.98 -15.52
CA PRO A 98 24.18 -12.39 -15.62
C PRO A 98 25.42 -13.23 -15.95
N LEU A 99 25.61 -14.34 -15.24
CA LEU A 99 26.72 -15.29 -15.46
C LEU A 99 26.26 -16.55 -16.20
N SER A 100 24.95 -16.76 -16.30
CA SER A 100 24.31 -17.90 -16.94
C SER A 100 23.02 -17.50 -17.66
N GLY A 101 22.50 -18.40 -18.51
CA GLY A 101 21.19 -18.21 -19.15
C GLY A 101 20.03 -18.17 -18.16
N GLU A 102 20.16 -18.84 -17.01
CA GLU A 102 19.17 -18.77 -15.93
C GLU A 102 19.14 -17.38 -15.29
N ASP A 103 20.30 -16.74 -15.11
CA ASP A 103 20.38 -15.38 -14.59
C ASP A 103 19.71 -14.37 -15.52
N VAL A 104 19.87 -14.55 -16.84
CA VAL A 104 19.16 -13.74 -17.83
C VAL A 104 17.65 -13.90 -17.70
N ALA A 105 17.15 -15.14 -17.58
CA ALA A 105 15.74 -15.40 -17.42
C ALA A 105 15.18 -14.75 -16.13
N ARG A 106 15.89 -14.87 -15.00
CA ARG A 106 15.51 -14.22 -13.73
C ARG A 106 15.48 -12.70 -13.85
N ALA A 107 16.51 -12.09 -14.43
CA ALA A 107 16.57 -10.63 -14.61
C ALA A 107 15.43 -10.09 -15.49
N VAL A 108 15.08 -10.82 -16.57
CA VAL A 108 13.98 -10.42 -17.46
C VAL A 108 12.62 -10.49 -16.73
N VAL A 109 12.36 -11.56 -15.98
CA VAL A 109 11.13 -11.71 -15.19
C VAL A 109 11.06 -10.62 -14.11
N ALA A 110 12.15 -10.42 -13.37
CA ALA A 110 12.25 -9.37 -12.35
C ALA A 110 11.96 -7.98 -12.94
N GLY A 111 12.57 -7.65 -14.08
CA GLY A 111 12.31 -6.39 -14.78
C GLY A 111 10.86 -6.27 -15.27
N GLY A 112 10.20 -7.37 -15.62
CA GLY A 112 8.78 -7.41 -15.95
C GLY A 112 7.91 -6.99 -14.76
N LEU A 113 8.12 -7.63 -13.61
CA LEU A 113 7.38 -7.34 -12.37
C LEU A 113 7.58 -5.90 -11.90
N LEU A 114 8.81 -5.39 -11.96
CA LEU A 114 9.11 -3.99 -11.61
C LEU A 114 8.37 -3.00 -12.54
N ARG A 115 8.28 -3.28 -13.84
CA ARG A 115 7.52 -2.44 -14.77
C ARG A 115 6.03 -2.46 -14.48
N GLU A 116 5.45 -3.64 -14.23
CA GLU A 116 4.02 -3.77 -13.90
C GLU A 116 3.68 -2.98 -12.63
N ARG A 117 4.54 -3.08 -11.60
CA ARG A 117 4.43 -2.29 -10.39
C ARG A 117 4.43 -0.78 -10.68
N GLN A 118 5.37 -0.30 -11.48
CA GLN A 118 5.45 1.14 -11.83
C GLN A 118 4.21 1.62 -12.59
N VAL A 119 3.61 0.78 -13.44
CA VAL A 119 2.33 1.09 -14.09
C VAL A 119 1.20 1.28 -13.07
N VAL A 120 1.10 0.39 -12.07
CA VAL A 120 0.08 0.51 -11.00
C VAL A 120 0.29 1.79 -10.19
N ILE A 121 1.53 2.10 -9.81
CA ILE A 121 1.88 3.33 -9.07
C ILE A 121 1.52 4.57 -9.87
N GLY A 122 1.83 4.59 -11.17
CA GLY A 122 1.44 5.68 -12.07
C GLY A 122 -0.08 5.87 -12.10
N ARG A 123 -0.85 4.78 -12.23
CA ARG A 123 -2.31 4.83 -12.21
C ARG A 123 -2.87 5.32 -10.87
N LEU A 124 -2.32 4.89 -9.74
CA LEU A 124 -2.72 5.39 -8.42
C LEU A 124 -2.55 6.90 -8.31
N ARG A 125 -1.41 7.42 -8.77
CA ARG A 125 -1.13 8.86 -8.79
C ARG A 125 -2.11 9.62 -9.69
N LEU A 126 -2.43 9.08 -10.87
CA LEU A 126 -3.44 9.65 -11.78
C LEU A 126 -4.85 9.68 -11.16
N LEU A 127 -5.17 8.70 -10.31
CA LEU A 127 -6.42 8.67 -9.55
C LEU A 127 -6.41 9.63 -8.33
N GLY A 128 -5.36 10.41 -8.13
CA GLY A 128 -5.24 11.38 -7.03
C GLY A 128 -4.73 10.79 -5.72
N ALA A 129 -4.30 9.52 -5.70
CA ALA A 129 -3.68 8.94 -4.52
C ALA A 129 -2.21 9.38 -4.39
N HIS A 130 -1.78 9.63 -3.15
CA HIS A 130 -0.36 9.79 -2.85
C HIS A 130 0.28 8.42 -2.68
N VAL A 131 1.51 8.26 -3.16
CA VAL A 131 2.26 6.99 -3.07
C VAL A 131 3.65 7.27 -2.53
N ILE A 132 4.03 6.53 -1.49
CA ILE A 132 5.38 6.50 -0.94
C ILE A 132 5.93 5.09 -1.05
N GLU A 133 7.13 5.00 -1.61
CA GLU A 133 7.94 3.80 -1.58
C GLU A 133 9.10 4.04 -0.61
N ALA A 134 9.30 3.11 0.32
CA ALA A 134 10.42 3.18 1.25
C ALA A 134 10.89 1.76 1.60
N ASP A 135 12.13 1.64 2.07
CA ASP A 135 12.60 0.39 2.65
C ASP A 135 11.78 0.08 3.92
N HIS A 136 11.68 -1.21 4.27
CA HIS A 136 10.93 -1.68 5.44
C HIS A 136 11.24 -0.89 6.73
N HIS A 137 12.52 -0.57 6.97
CA HIS A 137 12.98 0.18 8.14
C HIS A 137 12.71 1.70 8.07
N ARG A 138 12.35 2.23 6.90
CA ARG A 138 12.06 3.66 6.65
C ARG A 138 10.57 3.97 6.52
N LEU A 139 9.69 2.96 6.45
CA LEU A 139 8.23 3.16 6.32
C LEU A 139 7.66 4.09 7.40
N GLY A 140 8.00 3.84 8.67
CA GLY A 140 7.51 4.64 9.80
C GLY A 140 7.93 6.11 9.71
N PRO A 141 9.25 6.41 9.65
CA PRO A 141 9.74 7.77 9.43
C PRO A 141 9.12 8.46 8.21
N ALA A 142 9.07 7.78 7.06
CA ALA A 142 8.52 8.33 5.82
C ALA A 142 7.03 8.67 5.95
N LEU A 143 6.25 7.85 6.65
CA LEU A 143 4.85 8.14 6.92
C LEU A 143 4.69 9.39 7.78
N VAL A 144 5.49 9.53 8.85
CA VAL A 144 5.42 10.71 9.73
C VAL A 144 5.81 11.97 8.97
N GLU A 145 6.90 11.92 8.20
CA GLU A 145 7.34 13.02 7.35
C GLU A 145 6.23 13.46 6.38
N ARG A 146 5.56 12.50 5.72
CA ARG A 146 4.46 12.79 4.80
C ARG A 146 3.23 13.34 5.49
N TYR A 147 2.86 12.80 6.65
CA TYR A 147 1.75 13.32 7.45
C TYR A 147 2.00 14.79 7.83
N LEU A 148 3.20 15.11 8.30
CA LEU A 148 3.57 16.49 8.65
C LEU A 148 3.58 17.40 7.42
N GLN A 149 3.94 16.88 6.24
CA GLN A 149 3.81 17.62 4.99
C GLN A 149 2.35 17.90 4.64
N PHE A 150 1.47 16.90 4.67
CA PHE A 150 0.04 17.08 4.43
C PHE A 150 -0.58 18.13 5.35
N LYS A 151 -0.18 18.13 6.62
CA LYS A 151 -0.62 19.13 7.59
C LYS A 151 -0.14 20.54 7.26
N ARG A 152 1.08 20.70 6.73
CA ARG A 152 1.63 22.00 6.33
C ARG A 152 1.01 22.53 5.03
N GLU A 153 0.54 21.64 4.18
CA GLU A 153 -0.12 21.96 2.90
C GLU A 153 -1.64 22.16 3.05
N ASP A 154 -2.16 22.18 4.28
CA ASP A 154 -3.60 22.26 4.61
C ASP A 154 -4.46 21.18 3.90
N LEU A 155 -3.87 20.00 3.69
CA LEU A 155 -4.53 18.87 3.04
C LEU A 155 -5.34 18.00 4.02
N LEU A 156 -5.31 18.25 5.32
CA LEU A 156 -6.00 17.45 6.35
C LEU A 156 -7.26 18.12 6.89
#